data_AF-Q1Q5Z8-F1
#
_entry.id   AF-Q1Q5Z8-F1
#
_cell.length_a   1.000
_cell.length_b   1.000
_cell.length_c   1.000
_cell.angle_alpha   90.00
_cell.angle_beta   90.00
_cell.angle_gamma   90.00
#
_symmetry.space_group_name_H-M   'P 1'
#
loop_
_entity.id
_entity.type
_entity.pdbx_description
1 polymer ?
#
loop_
_entity_poly.entity_id
_entity_poly.type
_entity_poly.pdbx_seq_one_letter_code
_entity_poly.pdbx_strand_id
1 'polypeptide(L)'
;MKKLLVLMVLSLFVYSTAKITSASADIYGYVYNTDNKGLSKVKISAKDDYRAYSEESSGSGSYSLSLKVGTYTIKYEKEGYQTQTNDINLLKRENRYLEMIRMVASPEQQTLPSAPAN
;
A
#
# COMPACT_ATOMS: atom_id res chain seq x y z
N MET A 1 -25.72 49.36 19.24
CA MET A 1 -25.76 47.88 19.36
C MET A 1 -25.31 47.19 18.06
N LYS A 2 -24.11 47.48 17.52
CA LYS A 2 -23.67 46.95 16.21
C LYS A 2 -22.22 46.43 16.17
N LYS A 3 -21.49 46.49 17.29
CA LYS A 3 -20.09 46.00 17.40
C LYS A 3 -19.95 44.69 18.18
N LEU A 4 -21.03 44.18 18.78
CA LEU A 4 -21.02 42.95 19.59
C LEU A 4 -21.39 41.69 18.79
N LEU A 5 -22.12 41.84 17.67
CA LEU A 5 -22.51 40.72 16.82
C LEU A 5 -21.30 40.10 16.10
N VAL A 6 -20.35 40.92 15.64
CA VAL A 6 -19.19 40.49 14.83
C VAL A 6 -18.20 39.61 15.61
N LEU A 7 -18.02 39.86 16.91
CA LEU A 7 -17.14 39.03 17.77
C LEU A 7 -17.73 37.64 18.08
N MET A 8 -19.06 37.51 18.19
CA MET A 8 -19.70 36.22 18.47
C MET A 8 -19.73 35.28 17.26
N VAL A 9 -19.72 35.82 16.04
CA VAL A 9 -19.58 35.01 14.81
C VAL A 9 -18.13 34.60 14.56
N LEU A 10 -17.16 35.46 14.92
CA LEU A 10 -15.74 35.13 14.79
C LEU A 10 -15.32 34.00 15.77
N SER A 11 -15.88 33.95 16.98
CA SER A 11 -15.58 32.87 17.94
C SER A 11 -16.21 31.53 17.56
N LEU A 12 -17.28 31.52 16.76
CA LEU A 12 -17.86 30.28 16.23
C LEU A 12 -17.02 29.69 15.08
N PHE A 13 -16.32 30.53 14.31
CA PHE A 13 -15.55 30.08 13.15
C PHE A 13 -14.22 29.40 13.51
N VAL A 14 -13.77 29.52 14.77
CA VAL A 14 -12.45 29.01 15.21
C VAL A 14 -12.52 27.61 15.85
N TYR A 15 -13.71 27.03 16.05
CA TYR A 15 -13.83 25.68 16.64
C TYR A 15 -14.41 24.66 15.68
N SER A 16 -13.71 24.38 14.59
CA SER A 16 -13.76 23.04 14.03
C SER A 16 -12.36 22.53 13.74
N THR A 17 -11.66 22.08 14.79
CA THR A 17 -10.61 21.09 14.58
C THR A 17 -11.32 19.78 14.22
N ALA A 18 -11.63 19.59 12.94
CA ALA A 18 -12.03 18.27 12.46
C ALA A 18 -10.89 17.31 12.82
N LYS A 19 -11.11 16.41 13.77
CA LYS A 19 -10.21 15.28 13.98
C LYS A 19 -10.29 14.45 12.70
N ILE A 20 -9.32 14.62 11.81
CA ILE A 20 -9.17 13.79 10.62
C ILE A 20 -8.75 12.40 11.11
N THR A 21 -9.74 11.59 11.50
CA THR A 21 -9.54 10.15 11.65
C THR A 21 -9.50 9.59 10.23
N SER A 22 -8.30 9.48 9.67
CA SER A 22 -8.12 8.71 8.45
C SER A 22 -8.55 7.28 8.77
N ALA A 23 -9.66 6.83 8.19
CA ALA A 23 -10.04 5.45 8.30
C ALA A 23 -8.92 4.57 7.71
N SER A 24 -8.66 3.43 8.33
CA SER A 24 -7.79 2.38 7.79
C SER A 24 -8.61 1.17 7.35
N ALA A 25 -8.02 0.38 6.48
CA ALA A 25 -8.54 -0.88 6.00
C ALA A 25 -7.37 -1.81 5.68
N ASP A 26 -7.59 -3.10 5.85
CA ASP A 26 -6.56 -4.11 5.58
C ASP A 26 -6.72 -4.65 4.17
N ILE A 27 -5.61 -4.70 3.44
CA ILE A 27 -5.50 -5.52 2.24
C ILE A 27 -4.81 -6.83 2.60
N TYR A 28 -5.29 -7.94 2.06
CA TYR A 28 -4.69 -9.24 2.32
C TYR A 28 -4.83 -10.14 1.10
N GLY A 29 -3.97 -11.14 1.00
CA GLY A 29 -3.95 -12.03 -0.14
C GLY A 29 -2.85 -13.07 -0.07
N TYR A 30 -2.61 -13.70 -1.22
CA TYR A 30 -1.57 -14.70 -1.39
C TYR A 30 -0.77 -14.41 -2.66
N VAL A 31 0.54 -14.67 -2.58
CA VAL A 31 1.44 -14.61 -3.72
C VAL A 31 1.96 -16.01 -4.04
N TYR A 32 1.79 -16.43 -5.28
CA TYR A 32 2.21 -17.74 -5.79
C TYR A 32 3.13 -17.59 -6.99
N ASN A 33 3.90 -18.63 -7.29
CA ASN A 33 4.55 -18.77 -8.59
C ASN A 33 3.60 -19.43 -9.62
N THR A 34 4.10 -19.64 -10.84
CA THR A 34 3.37 -20.32 -11.93
C THR A 34 3.03 -21.78 -11.63
N ASP A 35 3.72 -22.42 -10.69
CA ASP A 35 3.47 -23.81 -10.25
C ASP A 35 2.46 -23.88 -9.08
N ASN A 36 1.81 -22.76 -8.74
CA ASN A 36 0.91 -22.61 -7.59
C ASN A 36 1.58 -22.86 -6.22
N LYS A 37 2.91 -22.72 -6.12
CA LYS A 37 3.65 -22.74 -4.85
C LYS A 37 3.66 -21.34 -4.24
N GLY A 38 3.32 -21.24 -2.96
CA GLY A 38 3.37 -19.99 -2.21
C GLY A 38 4.78 -19.40 -2.18
N LEU A 39 4.90 -18.11 -2.44
CA LEU A 39 6.18 -17.40 -2.44
C LEU A 39 6.38 -16.64 -1.14
N SER A 40 7.40 -17.02 -0.38
CA SER A 40 7.80 -16.30 0.84
C SER A 40 8.75 -15.16 0.55
N LYS A 41 8.82 -14.18 1.46
CA LYS A 41 9.71 -13.01 1.35
C LYS A 41 9.52 -12.25 0.04
N VAL A 42 8.28 -12.19 -0.46
CA VAL A 42 7.90 -11.20 -1.47
C VAL A 42 7.71 -9.91 -0.70
N LYS A 43 8.34 -8.83 -1.14
CA LYS A 43 8.13 -7.50 -0.59
C LYS A 43 6.87 -6.92 -1.22
N ILE A 44 5.82 -6.78 -0.43
CA ILE A 44 4.60 -6.06 -0.79
C ILE A 44 4.81 -4.62 -0.34
N SER A 45 4.60 -3.65 -1.22
CA SER A 45 4.67 -2.24 -0.84
C SER A 45 3.54 -1.42 -1.45
N ALA A 46 3.10 -0.41 -0.71
CA ALA A 46 2.15 0.58 -1.17
C ALA A 46 2.73 1.96 -0.88
N LYS A 47 2.64 2.87 -1.83
CA LYS A 47 3.08 4.26 -1.63
C LYS A 47 1.96 5.20 -2.08
N ASP A 48 1.62 6.14 -1.21
CA ASP A 48 0.91 7.36 -1.59
C ASP A 48 1.89 8.55 -1.58
N ASP A 49 1.40 9.74 -1.89
CA ASP A 49 2.21 10.97 -1.95
C ASP A 49 2.89 11.33 -0.61
N TYR A 50 2.44 10.75 0.51
CA TYR A 50 2.83 11.12 1.86
C TYR A 50 3.41 9.97 2.69
N ARG A 51 3.14 8.70 2.33
CA ARG A 51 3.46 7.52 3.14
C ARG A 51 3.84 6.33 2.27
N ALA A 52 4.77 5.54 2.79
CA ALA A 52 5.12 4.23 2.27
C ALA A 52 4.79 3.17 3.31
N TYR A 53 4.25 2.06 2.84
CA TYR A 53 3.87 0.88 3.61
C TYR A 53 4.57 -0.32 2.98
N SER A 54 5.03 -1.28 3.79
CA SER A 54 5.59 -2.52 3.26
C SER A 54 5.51 -3.67 4.25
N GLU A 55 5.32 -4.88 3.73
CA GLU A 55 5.33 -6.14 4.48
C GLU A 55 5.93 -7.25 3.62
N GLU A 56 6.38 -8.35 4.24
CA GLU A 56 6.83 -9.54 3.53
C GLU A 56 5.79 -10.67 3.58
N SER A 57 5.66 -11.41 2.48
CA SER A 57 4.83 -12.62 2.46
C SER A 57 5.43 -13.74 3.31
N SER A 58 4.54 -14.51 3.95
CA SER A 58 4.88 -15.65 4.80
C SER A 58 5.38 -16.87 4.01
N GLY A 59 5.76 -17.94 4.72
CA GLY A 59 6.13 -19.24 4.12
C GLY A 59 5.09 -19.83 3.17
N SER A 60 3.79 -19.55 3.39
CA SER A 60 2.69 -20.01 2.54
C SER A 60 2.33 -19.02 1.43
N GLY A 61 3.02 -17.87 1.36
CA GLY A 61 2.74 -16.79 0.43
C GLY A 61 1.67 -15.80 0.90
N SER A 62 1.10 -15.98 2.09
CA SER A 62 0.10 -15.04 2.63
C SER A 62 0.71 -13.70 3.04
N TYR A 63 -0.03 -12.61 2.86
CA TYR A 63 0.33 -11.28 3.36
C TYR A 63 -0.91 -10.54 3.86
N SER A 64 -0.69 -9.56 4.74
CA SER A 64 -1.70 -8.59 5.17
C SER A 64 -1.01 -7.25 5.39
N LEU A 65 -1.58 -6.16 4.88
CA LEU A 65 -1.04 -4.81 5.00
C LEU A 65 -2.15 -3.84 5.36
N SER A 66 -2.00 -3.14 6.48
CA SER A 66 -2.96 -2.13 6.92
C SER A 66 -2.65 -0.79 6.28
N LEU A 67 -3.58 -0.29 5.47
CA LEU A 67 -3.45 0.95 4.72
C LEU A 67 -4.52 1.94 5.18
N LYS A 68 -4.25 3.23 5.00
CA LYS A 68 -5.31 4.23 5.10
C LYS A 68 -6.20 4.17 3.87
N VAL A 69 -7.43 4.63 4.00
CA VAL A 69 -8.31 4.80 2.83
C VAL A 69 -7.65 5.73 1.82
N GLY A 70 -7.69 5.36 0.54
CA GLY A 70 -6.95 6.04 -0.50
C GLY A 70 -6.75 5.18 -1.74
N THR A 71 -6.10 5.77 -2.74
CA THR A 71 -5.71 5.09 -3.98
C THR A 71 -4.23 4.75 -3.94
N TYR A 72 -3.89 3.51 -4.30
CA TYR A 72 -2.52 3.00 -4.22
C TYR A 72 -2.20 2.15 -5.43
N THR A 73 -0.96 2.20 -5.89
CA THR A 73 -0.34 1.13 -6.68
C THR A 73 0.39 0.20 -5.73
N ILE A 74 -0.13 -1.02 -5.57
CA ILE A 74 0.51 -2.07 -4.77
C ILE A 74 1.58 -2.73 -5.62
N LYS A 75 2.81 -2.81 -5.12
CA LYS A 75 3.96 -3.39 -5.82
C LYS A 75 4.44 -4.66 -5.11
N TYR A 76 4.65 -5.72 -5.87
CA TYR A 76 5.14 -7.01 -5.41
C TYR A 76 6.54 -7.26 -6.00
N GLU A 77 7.55 -7.34 -5.15
CA GLU A 77 8.94 -7.51 -5.56
C GLU A 77 9.59 -8.71 -4.90
N LYS A 78 10.30 -9.50 -5.70
CA LYS A 78 11.14 -10.59 -5.24
C LYS A 78 12.27 -10.82 -6.23
N GLU A 79 13.49 -11.01 -5.73
CA GLU A 79 14.64 -11.32 -6.57
C GLU A 79 14.39 -12.57 -7.42
N GLY A 80 14.73 -12.51 -8.71
CA GLY A 80 14.48 -13.57 -9.67
C GLY A 80 13.04 -13.68 -10.14
N TYR A 81 12.16 -12.71 -9.82
CA TYR A 81 10.77 -12.66 -10.30
C TYR A 81 10.46 -11.27 -10.86
N GLN A 82 9.66 -11.26 -11.92
CA GLN A 82 9.14 -10.04 -12.50
C GLN A 82 8.33 -9.27 -11.44
N THR A 83 8.59 -7.97 -11.34
CA THR A 83 7.78 -7.08 -10.49
C THR A 83 6.35 -7.05 -11.02
N GLN A 84 5.39 -7.20 -10.10
CA GLN A 84 3.96 -7.08 -10.41
C GLN A 84 3.40 -5.85 -9.70
N THR A 85 2.41 -5.21 -10.32
CA THR A 85 1.70 -4.05 -9.75
C THR A 85 0.20 -4.21 -9.84
N ASN A 86 -0.53 -3.70 -8.85
CA ASN A 86 -1.99 -3.71 -8.83
C ASN A 86 -2.52 -2.38 -8.28
N ASP A 87 -3.33 -1.68 -9.07
CA ASP A 87 -3.94 -0.43 -8.67
C ASP A 87 -5.24 -0.69 -7.91
N ILE A 88 -5.35 -0.10 -6.72
CA ILE A 88 -6.49 -0.28 -5.84
C ILE A 88 -7.03 1.06 -5.36
N ASN A 89 -8.34 1.11 -5.15
CA ASN A 89 -9.00 2.17 -4.39
C ASN A 89 -9.60 1.54 -3.14
N LEU A 90 -9.15 2.00 -1.97
CA LEU A 90 -9.52 1.46 -0.67
C LEU A 90 -10.49 2.40 0.02
N LEU A 91 -11.74 1.97 0.18
CA LEU A 91 -12.78 2.77 0.83
C LEU A 91 -12.91 2.43 2.31
N LYS A 92 -13.60 3.30 3.05
CA LYS A 92 -13.77 3.17 4.50
C LYS A 92 -14.49 1.88 4.86
N ARG A 93 -13.91 1.12 5.80
CA ARG A 93 -14.45 -0.15 6.36
C ARG A 93 -14.53 -1.31 5.35
N GLU A 94 -13.72 -1.28 4.30
CA GLU A 94 -13.56 -2.41 3.38
C GLU A 94 -12.26 -3.15 3.66
N ASN A 95 -12.31 -4.27 4.38
CA ASN A 95 -11.20 -5.22 4.31
C ASN A 95 -11.22 -5.83 2.91
N ARG A 96 -10.13 -5.69 2.16
CA ARG A 96 -10.09 -6.05 0.74
C ARG A 96 -9.17 -7.23 0.52
N TYR A 97 -9.76 -8.34 0.12
CA TYR A 97 -8.99 -9.42 -0.50
C TYR A 97 -8.52 -8.97 -1.87
N LEU A 98 -7.21 -8.88 -2.07
CA LEU A 98 -6.63 -8.75 -3.40
C LEU A 98 -6.38 -10.16 -3.88
N GLU A 99 -6.96 -10.48 -5.03
CA GLU A 99 -6.91 -11.81 -5.65
C GLU A 99 -5.50 -12.39 -5.68
N MET A 100 -5.41 -13.71 -5.90
CA MET A 100 -4.12 -14.41 -5.93
C MET A 100 -3.20 -13.80 -6.99
N ILE A 101 -2.06 -13.25 -6.54
CA ILE A 101 -1.05 -12.72 -7.44
C ILE A 101 -0.12 -13.86 -7.85
N ARG A 102 0.00 -14.08 -9.16
CA ARG A 102 0.96 -15.02 -9.73
C ARG A 102 2.19 -14.26 -10.23
N MET A 103 3.33 -14.48 -9.60
CA MET A 103 4.61 -13.94 -10.07
C MET A 103 5.27 -14.90 -11.05
N VAL A 104 5.81 -14.34 -12.12
CA VAL A 104 6.57 -15.06 -13.14
C VAL A 104 8.06 -14.91 -12.84
N ALA A 105 8.81 -16.01 -12.90
CA ALA A 105 10.26 -15.96 -12.73
C ALA A 105 10.90 -15.10 -13.83
N SER A 106 11.88 -14.29 -13.46
CA SER A 106 12.69 -13.45 -14.36
C SER A 106 14.18 -13.74 -14.11
N PRO A 107 14.73 -14.79 -14.73
CA PRO A 107 16.14 -15.17 -14.54
C PRO A 107 17.10 -14.05 -14.95
N GLU A 108 16.69 -13.18 -15.89
CA GLU A 108 17.51 -12.05 -16.39
C GLU A 108 17.69 -10.91 -15.38
N GLN A 109 16.85 -10.82 -14.34
CA GLN A 109 17.03 -9.83 -13.27
C GLN A 109 18.16 -10.20 -12.30
N GLN A 110 18.76 -11.38 -12.44
CA GLN A 110 19.87 -11.86 -11.60
C GLN A 110 21.26 -11.58 -12.22
N THR A 111 21.34 -11.16 -13.49
CA THR A 111 22.60 -11.17 -14.26
C THR A 111 23.07 -9.81 -14.78
N LEU A 112 22.73 -8.68 -14.13
CA LEU A 112 23.45 -7.44 -14.41
C LEU A 112 24.92 -7.63 -14.00
N PRO A 113 25.87 -7.72 -14.94
CA PRO A 113 27.27 -7.83 -14.58
C PRO A 113 27.65 -6.52 -13.90
N SER A 114 28.27 -6.59 -12.73
CA SER A 114 29.03 -5.47 -12.20
C SER A 114 29.96 -4.98 -13.31
N ALA A 115 29.74 -3.77 -13.82
CA ALA A 115 30.58 -3.20 -14.86
C ALA A 115 32.05 -3.30 -14.42
N PRO A 116 32.97 -3.75 -15.30
CA PRO A 116 34.37 -3.82 -14.94
C PRO A 116 34.85 -2.40 -14.58
N ALA A 117 35.47 -2.27 -13.41
CA ALA A 117 36.16 -1.06 -13.02
C ALA A 117 37.27 -0.78 -14.04
N ASN A 118 37.24 0.40 -14.65
CA ASN A 118 38.27 0.91 -15.55
C ASN A 118 39.12 1.94 -14.80
#